data_AF-A0A9D5CJF2-F1
#
_entry.id   AF-A0A9D5CJF2-F1
#
_cell.length_a   1.000
_cell.length_b   1.000
_cell.length_c   1.000
_cell.angle_alpha   90.00
_cell.angle_beta   90.00
_cell.angle_gamma   90.00
#
_symmetry.space_group_name_H-M   'P 1'
#
loop_
_entity.id
_entity.type
_entity.pdbx_description
1 polymer ?
#
loop_
_entity_poly.entity_id
_entity_poly.type
_entity_poly.pdbx_seq_one_letter_code
_entity_poly.pdbx_strand_id
1 'polypeptide(L)'
;MKKSGRGLTVDGHESIEERADLDDGEVSQSFLSCGDGSDICKAIMVRYAHSSAPQHRHLCASAAAMSSILLDEGLPLTPPAYFAAAITAFRESDIDSTAALSSFIFILLPLVPTESLTPVKAGDAAFVLAAFLKDPPSGTATGTIRSVVKCLGFLALRVDLEDWSAVQLPLEILTAFSMDMRPKVRRCALVCVERIFKTFQSSAVKKMASKAVLDVYNNFFVLAKEHNSFEPDVCQNKLVSKSRQMKILHLLSFLKQIVPYLSRRINAKILADVYKHLDCHFTFLTRHILSVLKVLVEHSKVEVLLQQSQNIIFSLISYLSVGKKNPVDTVISVSTLLGEFLHKLHDAEPIIFIENLPQVVESIAGCLKYDVNASKHAASVLQDLFNCLLDQRVVQIAASHSVFPLSMFWKLLHCCFSNSVNHHISS
;
A
#
# COMPACT_ATOMS: atom_id res chain seq x y z
N MET A 1 41.72 35.37 -22.03
CA MET A 1 41.34 34.00 -21.63
C MET A 1 40.04 34.05 -20.86
N LYS A 2 38.95 33.56 -21.47
CA LYS A 2 37.59 33.44 -20.92
C LYS A 2 37.32 31.98 -20.57
N LYS A 3 36.65 31.72 -19.44
CA LYS A 3 35.53 30.79 -19.18
C LYS A 3 35.55 30.44 -17.67
N SER A 4 34.55 30.81 -16.87
CA SER A 4 33.12 30.44 -16.87
C SER A 4 32.87 29.19 -16.03
N GLY A 5 31.88 29.29 -15.14
CA GLY A 5 31.62 28.36 -14.05
C GLY A 5 31.00 27.03 -14.46
N ARG A 6 30.91 26.14 -13.47
CA ARG A 6 30.01 24.99 -13.44
C ARG A 6 29.15 25.08 -12.19
N GLY A 7 27.88 25.39 -12.41
CA GLY A 7 26.81 25.10 -11.47
C GLY A 7 26.56 23.59 -11.46
N LEU A 8 26.35 23.06 -10.25
CA LEU A 8 25.92 21.70 -10.00
C LEU A 8 24.42 21.59 -10.27
N THR A 9 24.05 20.93 -11.35
CA THR A 9 22.72 20.34 -11.57
C THR A 9 22.69 18.98 -10.86
N VAL A 10 21.77 18.80 -9.92
CA VAL A 10 21.43 17.50 -9.34
C VAL A 10 20.06 17.12 -9.88
N ASP A 11 20.07 16.37 -10.99
CA ASP A 11 18.89 15.79 -11.61
C ASP A 11 18.45 14.52 -10.85
N GLY A 12 17.24 14.55 -10.29
CA GLY A 12 16.07 13.93 -10.95
C GLY A 12 16.02 12.42 -11.20
N HIS A 13 16.88 11.57 -10.63
CA HIS A 13 16.95 10.15 -11.04
C HIS A 13 16.21 9.09 -10.18
N GLU A 14 15.47 9.45 -9.13
CA GLU A 14 14.92 8.45 -8.18
C GLU A 14 13.46 7.99 -8.45
N SER A 15 12.84 8.36 -9.57
CA SER A 15 11.42 8.04 -9.85
C SER A 15 11.17 7.07 -11.02
N ILE A 16 12.22 6.45 -11.57
CA ILE A 16 12.12 5.51 -12.71
C ILE A 16 12.42 4.05 -12.31
N GLU A 17 13.10 3.79 -11.19
CA GLU A 17 13.43 2.40 -10.78
C GLU A 17 12.27 1.60 -10.19
N GLU A 18 11.13 2.22 -9.84
CA GLU A 18 10.01 1.48 -9.22
C GLU A 18 9.18 0.63 -10.22
N ARG A 19 9.43 0.75 -11.53
CA ARG A 19 8.77 -0.03 -12.58
C ARG A 19 9.63 -1.13 -13.21
N ALA A 20 10.94 -1.19 -12.91
CA ALA A 20 11.87 -2.11 -13.56
C ALA A 20 11.97 -3.50 -12.89
N ASP A 21 11.52 -3.66 -11.64
CA ASP A 21 11.55 -4.95 -10.92
C ASP A 21 10.24 -5.76 -11.10
N LEU A 22 9.78 -5.87 -12.35
CA LEU A 22 8.68 -6.77 -12.74
C LEU A 22 9.17 -8.17 -13.17
N ASP A 23 10.45 -8.47 -12.99
CA ASP A 23 11.02 -9.78 -13.35
C ASP A 23 12.01 -10.29 -12.30
N ASP A 24 11.50 -10.69 -11.15
CA ASP A 24 12.19 -11.65 -10.27
C ASP A 24 11.14 -12.74 -10.01
N GLY A 25 11.29 -13.91 -10.64
CA GLY A 25 10.30 -14.98 -10.77
C GLY A 25 9.70 -15.50 -9.46
N GLU A 26 8.72 -14.78 -8.91
CA GLU A 26 8.07 -15.07 -7.62
C GLU A 26 6.55 -15.29 -7.74
N VAL A 27 6.12 -15.98 -8.80
CA VAL A 27 4.79 -16.62 -8.87
C VAL A 27 4.88 -18.15 -8.96
N SER A 28 6.06 -18.73 -9.17
CA SER A 28 6.23 -20.17 -9.31
C SER A 28 7.49 -20.69 -8.64
N GLN A 29 7.60 -20.60 -7.31
CA GLN A 29 8.28 -21.70 -6.63
C GLN A 29 7.33 -22.88 -6.74
N SER A 30 7.66 -23.83 -7.62
CA SER A 30 7.04 -25.16 -7.60
C SER A 30 7.16 -25.69 -6.18
N PHE A 31 6.04 -25.65 -5.45
CA PHE A 31 5.92 -26.30 -4.15
C PHE A 31 6.39 -27.73 -4.36
N LEU A 32 7.30 -28.20 -3.49
CA LEU A 32 7.79 -29.56 -3.55
C LEU A 32 6.57 -30.49 -3.53
N SER A 33 6.31 -31.18 -4.64
CA SER A 33 5.28 -32.21 -4.69
C SER A 33 5.84 -33.42 -3.98
N CYS A 34 5.63 -33.48 -2.67
CA CYS A 34 5.86 -34.68 -1.89
C CYS A 34 4.74 -35.66 -2.25
N GLY A 35 5.07 -36.78 -2.91
CA GLY A 35 4.09 -37.85 -3.11
C GLY A 35 3.58 -38.33 -1.75
N ASP A 36 2.33 -38.80 -1.71
CA ASP A 36 1.65 -39.18 -0.47
C ASP A 36 2.52 -40.21 0.31
N GLY A 37 3.04 -39.81 1.47
CA GLY A 37 3.94 -40.63 2.30
C GLY A 37 5.46 -40.53 2.04
N SER A 38 5.93 -39.65 1.14
CA SER A 38 7.38 -39.43 0.98
C SER A 38 7.96 -38.51 2.07
N ASP A 39 9.16 -38.85 2.53
CA ASP A 39 9.90 -38.07 3.54
C ASP A 39 10.41 -36.76 2.90
N ILE A 40 10.04 -35.62 3.51
CA ILE A 40 10.38 -34.28 3.05
C ILE A 40 11.89 -34.06 3.04
N CYS A 41 12.62 -34.60 4.03
CA CYS A 41 14.07 -34.50 4.06
C CYS A 41 14.65 -35.13 2.79
N LYS A 42 14.19 -36.32 2.39
CA LYS A 42 14.60 -36.97 1.14
C LYS A 42 14.26 -36.12 -0.09
N ALA A 43 13.06 -35.52 -0.13
CA ALA A 43 12.66 -34.67 -1.26
C ALA A 43 13.56 -33.42 -1.41
N ILE A 44 13.93 -32.79 -0.29
CA ILE A 44 14.86 -31.65 -0.26
C ILE A 44 16.26 -32.10 -0.70
N MET A 45 16.74 -33.23 -0.19
CA MET A 45 18.06 -33.78 -0.56
C MET A 45 18.11 -34.08 -2.06
N VAL A 46 17.09 -34.72 -2.64
CA VAL A 46 17.03 -35.00 -4.09
C VAL A 46 17.11 -33.71 -4.90
N ARG A 47 16.44 -32.63 -4.47
CA ARG A 47 16.40 -31.36 -5.20
C ARG A 47 17.71 -30.55 -5.07
N TYR A 48 18.35 -30.59 -3.92
CA TYR A 48 19.38 -29.62 -3.56
C TYR A 48 20.75 -30.21 -3.21
N ALA A 49 20.90 -31.53 -3.05
CA ALA A 49 22.18 -32.14 -2.65
C ALA A 49 23.34 -31.85 -3.61
N HIS A 50 23.06 -31.70 -4.91
CA HIS A 50 24.07 -31.40 -5.92
C HIS A 50 24.33 -29.89 -6.11
N SER A 51 23.62 -29.03 -5.39
CA SER A 51 23.82 -27.59 -5.49
C SER A 51 25.12 -27.14 -4.84
N SER A 52 25.88 -26.29 -5.53
CA SER A 52 27.06 -25.62 -4.98
C SER A 52 26.73 -24.40 -4.12
N ALA A 53 25.51 -23.87 -4.21
CA ALA A 53 25.08 -22.70 -3.45
C ALA A 53 25.08 -22.96 -1.92
N PRO A 54 25.73 -22.13 -1.09
CA PRO A 54 25.81 -22.32 0.37
C PRO A 54 24.44 -22.47 1.04
N GLN A 55 23.48 -21.61 0.67
CA GLN A 55 22.11 -21.62 1.20
C GLN A 55 21.39 -22.97 1.01
N HIS A 56 21.64 -23.66 -0.12
CA HIS A 56 21.05 -24.97 -0.37
C HIS A 56 21.70 -26.06 0.48
N ARG A 57 23.02 -25.95 0.74
CA ARG A 57 23.72 -26.88 1.63
C ARG A 57 23.25 -26.73 3.08
N HIS A 58 23.08 -25.50 3.57
CA HIS A 58 22.56 -25.26 4.92
C HIS A 58 21.10 -25.72 5.06
N LEU A 59 20.27 -25.56 4.02
CA LEU A 59 18.92 -26.11 3.99
C LEU A 59 18.93 -27.63 4.07
N CYS A 60 19.74 -28.32 3.25
CA CYS A 60 19.91 -29.77 3.31
C CYS A 60 20.39 -30.24 4.69
N ALA A 61 21.38 -29.55 5.26
CA ALA A 61 21.90 -29.85 6.59
C ALA A 61 20.81 -29.69 7.68
N SER A 62 20.02 -28.62 7.61
CA SER A 62 18.90 -28.41 8.55
C SER A 62 17.83 -29.48 8.41
N ALA A 63 17.45 -29.85 7.18
CA ALA A 63 16.49 -30.92 6.93
C ALA A 63 16.98 -32.28 7.47
N ALA A 64 18.26 -32.61 7.24
CA ALA A 64 18.89 -33.82 7.75
C ALA A 64 18.98 -33.81 9.29
N ALA A 65 19.34 -32.68 9.89
CA ALA A 65 19.39 -32.52 11.34
C ALA A 65 18.00 -32.71 11.97
N MET A 66 16.95 -32.07 11.43
CA MET A 66 15.59 -32.25 11.90
C MET A 66 15.13 -33.70 11.74
N SER A 67 15.54 -34.37 10.65
CA SER A 67 15.24 -35.78 10.44
C SER A 67 15.90 -36.68 11.48
N SER A 68 17.16 -36.40 11.84
CA SER A 68 17.88 -37.14 12.88
C SER A 68 17.19 -36.98 14.23
N ILE A 69 16.85 -35.73 14.61
CA ILE A 69 16.16 -35.44 15.88
C ILE A 69 14.84 -36.22 15.97
N LEU A 70 14.03 -36.21 14.91
CA LEU A 70 12.77 -36.95 14.90
C LEU A 70 12.98 -38.46 15.04
N LEU A 71 13.99 -39.03 14.38
CA LEU A 71 14.31 -40.46 14.51
C LEU A 71 14.79 -40.82 15.91
N ASP A 72 15.66 -39.98 16.50
CA ASP A 72 16.21 -40.17 17.83
C ASP A 72 15.12 -40.08 18.91
N GLU A 73 14.12 -39.23 18.71
CA GLU A 73 12.94 -39.10 19.59
C GLU A 73 11.82 -40.11 19.28
N GLY A 74 11.98 -40.97 18.26
CA GLY A 74 10.97 -41.94 17.86
C GLY A 74 9.70 -41.31 17.24
N LEU A 75 9.81 -40.10 16.71
CA LEU A 75 8.72 -39.34 16.09
C LEU A 75 8.60 -39.63 14.58
N PRO A 76 7.39 -39.50 14.00
CA PRO A 76 7.18 -39.80 12.59
C PRO A 76 7.76 -38.71 11.68
N LEU A 77 8.36 -39.11 10.55
CA LEU A 77 8.93 -38.21 9.54
C LEU A 77 7.84 -37.57 8.66
N THR A 78 6.97 -36.78 9.29
CA THR A 78 5.81 -36.13 8.66
C THR A 78 5.97 -34.61 8.64
N PRO A 79 5.35 -33.88 7.69
CA PRO A 79 5.42 -32.42 7.65
C PRO A 79 5.10 -31.73 9.00
N PRO A 80 4.04 -32.11 9.75
CA PRO A 80 3.76 -31.52 11.05
C PRO A 80 4.87 -31.76 12.08
N ALA A 81 5.47 -32.95 12.11
CA ALA A 81 6.57 -33.27 13.03
C ALA A 81 7.83 -32.48 12.70
N TYR A 82 8.20 -32.40 11.41
CA TYR A 82 9.30 -31.55 10.94
C TYR A 82 9.06 -30.08 11.28
N PHE A 83 7.83 -29.60 11.11
CA PHE A 83 7.48 -28.21 11.43
C PHE A 83 7.63 -27.93 12.93
N ALA A 84 7.13 -28.81 13.79
CA ALA A 84 7.28 -28.66 15.24
C ALA A 84 8.76 -28.66 15.66
N ALA A 85 9.55 -29.62 15.18
CA ALA A 85 10.98 -29.69 15.45
C ALA A 85 11.72 -28.44 14.94
N ALA A 86 11.40 -27.96 13.74
CA ALA A 86 12.03 -26.78 13.15
C ALA A 86 11.69 -25.49 13.92
N ILE A 87 10.46 -25.32 14.42
CA ILE A 87 10.08 -24.17 15.26
C ILE A 87 10.82 -24.20 16.59
N THR A 88 10.95 -25.37 17.22
CA THR A 88 11.74 -25.54 18.45
C THR A 88 13.20 -25.20 18.21
N ALA A 89 13.81 -25.73 17.15
CA ALA A 89 15.19 -25.42 16.79
C ALA A 89 15.40 -23.93 16.46
N PHE A 90 14.43 -23.31 15.79
CA PHE A 90 14.49 -21.88 15.42
C PHE A 90 14.62 -20.98 16.66
N ARG A 91 13.93 -21.32 17.75
CA ARG A 91 13.95 -20.54 19.00
C ARG A 91 15.35 -20.43 19.61
N GLU A 92 16.19 -21.44 19.43
CA GLU A 92 17.53 -21.55 20.04
C GLU A 92 18.65 -21.37 19.00
N SER A 93 18.29 -21.00 17.77
CA SER A 93 19.22 -20.95 16.65
C SER A 93 20.08 -19.69 16.62
N ASP A 94 21.30 -19.82 16.09
CA ASP A 94 22.14 -18.69 15.70
C ASP A 94 21.71 -18.10 14.35
N ILE A 95 22.41 -17.06 13.89
CA ILE A 95 22.04 -16.31 12.67
C ILE A 95 22.05 -17.21 11.41
N ASP A 96 23.07 -18.06 11.26
CA ASP A 96 23.21 -18.93 10.08
C ASP A 96 22.17 -20.05 10.07
N SER A 97 21.92 -20.64 11.24
CA SER A 97 20.88 -21.66 11.43
C SER A 97 19.48 -21.07 11.22
N THR A 98 19.23 -19.83 11.65
CA THR A 98 17.97 -19.10 11.42
C THR A 98 17.65 -18.99 9.92
N ALA A 99 18.66 -18.70 9.08
CA ALA A 99 18.46 -18.56 7.64
C ALA A 99 17.98 -19.88 6.99
N ALA A 100 18.62 -20.98 7.36
CA ALA A 100 18.27 -22.30 6.84
C ALA A 100 16.94 -22.81 7.41
N LEU A 101 16.71 -22.65 8.71
CA LEU A 101 15.46 -23.04 9.37
C LEU A 101 14.26 -22.23 8.87
N SER A 102 14.39 -20.91 8.67
CA SER A 102 13.30 -20.11 8.10
C SER A 102 12.93 -20.55 6.68
N SER A 103 13.93 -20.91 5.86
CA SER A 103 13.70 -21.46 4.52
C SER A 103 13.04 -22.85 4.59
N PHE A 104 13.45 -23.69 5.53
CA PHE A 104 12.87 -25.01 5.76
C PHE A 104 11.42 -24.91 6.24
N ILE A 105 11.13 -24.07 7.23
CA ILE A 105 9.77 -23.80 7.72
C ILE A 105 8.87 -23.29 6.59
N PHE A 106 9.37 -22.39 5.74
CA PHE A 106 8.62 -21.87 4.61
C PHE A 106 8.21 -22.97 3.62
N ILE A 107 9.10 -23.94 3.37
CA ILE A 107 8.82 -25.11 2.53
C ILE A 107 7.79 -26.03 3.19
N LEU A 108 7.84 -26.19 4.51
CA LEU A 108 6.96 -27.07 5.27
C LEU A 108 5.54 -26.54 5.38
N LEU A 109 5.36 -25.24 5.61
CA LEU A 109 4.05 -24.64 5.93
C LEU A 109 2.90 -25.01 4.97
N PRO A 110 3.08 -24.98 3.63
CA PRO A 110 2.05 -25.42 2.70
C PRO A 110 1.73 -26.92 2.77
N LEU A 111 2.67 -27.74 3.25
CA LEU A 111 2.57 -29.20 3.35
C LEU A 111 1.97 -29.66 4.70
N VAL A 112 1.87 -28.77 5.70
CA VAL A 112 1.28 -29.09 6.99
C VAL A 112 -0.26 -29.02 6.87
N PRO A 113 -0.97 -30.15 7.05
CA PRO A 113 -2.43 -30.16 6.98
C PRO A 113 -3.04 -29.25 8.04
N THR A 114 -4.15 -28.60 7.71
CA THR A 114 -4.80 -27.61 8.59
C THR A 114 -5.23 -28.25 9.92
N GLU A 115 -5.72 -29.48 9.88
CA GLU A 115 -6.10 -30.27 11.04
C GLU A 115 -4.94 -30.62 11.99
N SER A 116 -3.70 -30.67 11.47
CA SER A 116 -2.52 -30.97 12.28
C SER A 116 -1.97 -29.73 12.99
N LEU A 117 -2.22 -28.54 12.43
CA LEU A 117 -1.79 -27.25 12.96
C LEU A 117 -2.99 -26.48 13.53
N THR A 118 -3.42 -26.88 14.73
CA THR A 118 -4.50 -26.19 15.47
C THR A 118 -4.19 -24.70 15.67
N PRO A 119 -5.21 -23.82 15.79
CA PRO A 119 -5.01 -22.39 16.01
C PRO A 119 -4.06 -22.03 17.15
N VAL A 120 -4.10 -22.78 18.27
CA VAL A 120 -3.20 -22.58 19.41
C VAL A 120 -1.74 -22.82 19.02
N LYS A 121 -1.43 -23.98 18.43
CA LYS A 121 -0.08 -24.31 17.93
C LYS A 121 0.41 -23.33 16.86
N ALA A 122 -0.50 -22.86 15.99
CA ALA A 122 -0.17 -21.83 15.01
C ALA A 122 0.20 -20.51 15.71
N GLY A 123 -0.54 -20.15 16.76
CA GLY A 123 -0.29 -18.99 17.62
C GLY A 123 1.07 -19.07 18.31
N ASP A 124 1.40 -20.21 18.91
CA ASP A 124 2.70 -20.44 19.56
C ASP A 124 3.86 -20.29 18.57
N ALA A 125 3.74 -20.90 17.38
CA ALA A 125 4.75 -20.77 16.33
C ALA A 125 4.84 -19.33 15.81
N ALA A 126 3.70 -18.65 15.63
CA ALA A 126 3.66 -17.25 15.21
C ALA A 126 4.32 -16.35 16.26
N PHE A 127 4.14 -16.63 17.55
CA PHE A 127 4.80 -15.91 18.64
C PHE A 127 6.32 -16.04 18.57
N VAL A 128 6.85 -17.25 18.35
CA VAL A 128 8.30 -17.48 18.20
C VAL A 128 8.87 -16.65 17.05
N LEU A 129 8.24 -16.68 15.87
CA LEU A 129 8.70 -15.91 14.72
C LEU A 129 8.54 -14.40 14.90
N ALA A 130 7.44 -13.97 15.53
CA ALA A 130 7.19 -12.57 15.86
C ALA A 130 8.22 -12.04 16.86
N ALA A 131 8.60 -12.83 17.86
CA ALA A 131 9.62 -12.46 18.85
C ALA A 131 10.99 -12.24 18.18
N PHE A 132 11.40 -13.15 17.28
CA PHE A 132 12.60 -12.95 16.47
C PHE A 132 12.53 -11.67 15.62
N LEU A 133 11.39 -11.41 14.98
CA LEU A 133 11.21 -10.24 14.13
C LEU A 133 11.14 -8.91 14.90
N LYS A 134 10.80 -8.91 16.19
CA LYS A 134 10.81 -7.71 17.03
C LYS A 134 12.21 -7.17 17.24
N ASP A 135 13.19 -8.06 17.43
CA ASP A 135 14.58 -7.69 17.67
C ASP A 135 15.53 -8.69 16.96
N PRO A 136 15.59 -8.64 15.62
CA PRO A 136 16.43 -9.57 14.88
C PRO A 136 17.91 -9.29 15.18
N PRO A 137 18.74 -10.31 15.36
CA PRO A 137 20.17 -10.13 15.63
C PRO A 137 20.84 -9.20 14.61
N SER A 138 21.76 -8.36 15.08
CA SER A 138 22.52 -7.45 14.22
C SER A 138 23.24 -8.22 13.12
N GLY A 139 23.12 -7.76 11.88
CA GLY A 139 23.70 -8.44 10.71
C GLY A 139 22.82 -9.51 10.08
N THR A 140 21.60 -9.75 10.59
CA THR A 140 20.67 -10.70 9.96
C THR A 140 20.41 -10.31 8.49
N ALA A 141 20.65 -11.27 7.59
CA ALA A 141 20.47 -11.07 6.17
C ALA A 141 19.02 -10.71 5.81
N THR A 142 18.85 -9.82 4.82
CA THR A 142 17.54 -9.43 4.29
C THR A 142 16.69 -10.63 3.84
N GLY A 143 17.33 -11.66 3.26
CA GLY A 143 16.67 -12.90 2.83
C GLY A 143 16.08 -13.69 4.00
N THR A 144 16.77 -13.75 5.14
CA THR A 144 16.30 -14.42 6.36
C THR A 144 15.08 -13.69 6.92
N ILE A 145 15.17 -12.37 7.10
CA ILE A 145 14.04 -11.57 7.60
C ILE A 145 12.83 -11.70 6.68
N ARG A 146 13.05 -11.63 5.36
CA ARG A 146 11.98 -11.84 4.38
C ARG A 146 11.32 -13.22 4.54
N SER A 147 12.12 -14.27 4.73
CA SER A 147 11.63 -15.64 4.87
C SER A 147 10.83 -15.81 6.16
N VAL A 148 11.30 -15.26 7.29
CA VAL A 148 10.55 -15.27 8.55
C VAL A 148 9.26 -14.47 8.45
N VAL A 149 9.25 -13.31 7.76
CA VAL A 149 8.02 -12.54 7.47
C VAL A 149 7.04 -13.37 6.64
N LYS A 150 7.50 -14.13 5.63
CA LYS A 150 6.64 -15.05 4.87
C LYS A 150 6.03 -16.12 5.77
N CYS A 151 6.85 -16.77 6.60
CA CYS A 151 6.40 -17.80 7.53
C CYS A 151 5.36 -17.27 8.52
N LEU A 152 5.61 -16.09 9.10
CA LEU A 152 4.67 -15.40 9.99
C LEU A 152 3.36 -15.07 9.26
N GLY A 153 3.42 -14.61 8.01
CA GLY A 153 2.24 -14.35 7.20
C GLY A 153 1.41 -15.60 6.93
N PHE A 154 2.04 -16.75 6.69
CA PHE A 154 1.35 -18.03 6.55
C PHE A 154 0.70 -18.47 7.87
N LEU A 155 1.43 -18.37 8.99
CA LEU A 155 0.91 -18.75 10.31
C LEU A 155 -0.21 -17.83 10.78
N ALA A 156 -0.13 -16.53 10.49
CA ALA A 156 -1.19 -15.56 10.80
C ALA A 156 -2.51 -15.86 10.09
N LEU A 157 -2.51 -16.66 9.02
CA LEU A 157 -3.73 -17.15 8.36
C LEU A 157 -4.25 -18.46 8.97
N ARG A 158 -3.52 -19.06 9.92
CA ARG A 158 -3.83 -20.32 10.60
C ARG A 158 -4.12 -20.14 12.09
N VAL A 159 -3.92 -18.95 12.66
CA VAL A 159 -4.40 -18.62 14.02
C VAL A 159 -5.93 -18.48 14.02
N ASP A 160 -6.51 -18.34 15.21
CA ASP A 160 -7.93 -18.06 15.33
C ASP A 160 -8.22 -16.62 14.86
N LEU A 161 -8.67 -16.48 13.61
CA LEU A 161 -8.99 -15.19 13.00
C LEU A 161 -10.25 -14.53 13.59
N GLU A 162 -10.99 -15.23 14.46
CA GLU A 162 -12.14 -14.69 15.18
C GLU A 162 -11.74 -14.14 16.56
N ASP A 163 -10.55 -14.50 17.07
CA ASP A 163 -9.97 -13.97 18.30
C ASP A 163 -8.91 -12.90 18.00
N TRP A 164 -9.19 -11.67 18.44
CA TRP A 164 -8.23 -10.57 18.30
C TRP A 164 -6.91 -10.84 19.02
N SER A 165 -6.92 -11.53 20.17
CA SER A 165 -5.71 -11.75 20.96
C SER A 165 -4.68 -12.61 20.21
N ALA A 166 -5.16 -13.59 19.45
CA ALA A 166 -4.34 -14.44 18.59
C ALA A 166 -3.81 -13.70 17.35
N VAL A 167 -4.59 -12.77 16.80
CA VAL A 167 -4.26 -12.03 15.56
C VAL A 167 -3.35 -10.82 15.81
N GLN A 168 -3.50 -10.17 16.96
CA GLN A 168 -2.93 -8.85 17.23
C GLN A 168 -1.42 -8.81 17.00
N LEU A 169 -0.67 -9.69 17.68
CA LEU A 169 0.79 -9.67 17.62
C LEU A 169 1.33 -9.96 16.19
N PRO A 170 0.91 -11.03 15.49
CA PRO A 170 1.32 -11.25 14.10
C PRO A 170 1.00 -10.06 13.19
N LEU A 171 -0.20 -9.47 13.34
CA LEU A 171 -0.62 -8.34 12.51
C LEU A 171 0.21 -7.08 12.78
N GLU A 172 0.50 -6.77 14.04
CA GLU A 172 1.35 -5.64 14.44
C GLU A 172 2.76 -5.75 13.83
N ILE A 173 3.38 -6.93 13.93
CA ILE A 173 4.71 -7.17 13.36
C ILE A 173 4.69 -7.06 11.84
N LEU A 174 3.76 -7.74 11.16
CA LEU A 174 3.65 -7.66 9.70
C LEU A 174 3.33 -6.24 9.22
N THR A 175 2.54 -5.47 9.98
CA THR A 175 2.28 -4.05 9.68
C THR A 175 3.55 -3.23 9.82
N ALA A 176 4.35 -3.43 10.89
CA ALA A 176 5.64 -2.75 11.05
C ALA A 176 6.59 -3.04 9.89
N PHE A 177 6.71 -4.32 9.48
CA PHE A 177 7.53 -4.71 8.32
C PHE A 177 6.98 -4.22 6.97
N SER A 178 5.69 -3.89 6.88
CA SER A 178 5.11 -3.23 5.69
C SER A 178 5.61 -1.80 5.51
N MET A 179 6.38 -1.27 6.46
CA MET A 179 7.07 0.02 6.38
C MET A 179 8.60 -0.12 6.42
N ASP A 180 9.14 -1.35 6.31
CA ASP A 180 10.57 -1.65 6.35
C ASP A 180 11.33 -0.94 5.22
N MET A 181 12.59 -0.57 5.46
CA MET A 181 13.42 0.12 4.47
C MET A 181 13.80 -0.80 3.30
N ARG A 182 13.91 -2.11 3.52
CA ARG A 182 14.31 -3.10 2.53
C ARG A 182 13.11 -3.43 1.62
N PRO A 183 13.14 -3.08 0.32
CA PRO A 183 11.97 -3.23 -0.55
C PRO A 183 11.41 -4.65 -0.63
N LYS A 184 12.28 -5.67 -0.70
CA LYS A 184 11.87 -7.08 -0.78
C LYS A 184 11.16 -7.58 0.50
N VAL A 185 11.54 -7.06 1.67
CA VAL A 185 10.87 -7.38 2.95
C VAL A 185 9.54 -6.64 3.03
N ARG A 186 9.55 -5.34 2.71
CA ARG A 186 8.36 -4.48 2.72
C ARG A 186 7.24 -5.02 1.85
N ARG A 187 7.54 -5.33 0.58
CA ARG A 187 6.56 -5.91 -0.37
C ARG A 187 6.03 -7.25 0.12
N CYS A 188 6.88 -8.07 0.73
CA CYS A 188 6.47 -9.35 1.29
C CYS A 188 5.47 -9.19 2.45
N ALA A 189 5.76 -8.30 3.38
CA ALA A 189 4.90 -8.01 4.52
C ALA A 189 3.55 -7.42 4.07
N LEU A 190 3.56 -6.50 3.11
CA LEU A 190 2.34 -5.92 2.53
C LEU A 190 1.39 -6.97 1.98
N VAL A 191 1.90 -7.93 1.22
CA VAL A 191 1.10 -9.05 0.68
C VAL A 191 0.51 -9.91 1.80
N CYS A 192 1.28 -10.14 2.87
CA CYS A 192 0.80 -10.92 4.02
C CYS A 192 -0.31 -10.18 4.77
N VAL A 193 -0.11 -8.89 5.08
CA VAL A 193 -1.12 -8.08 5.78
C VAL A 193 -2.41 -7.99 4.96
N GLU A 194 -2.30 -7.73 3.65
CA GLU A 194 -3.48 -7.67 2.77
C GLU A 194 -4.28 -8.98 2.80
N ARG A 195 -3.60 -10.14 2.74
CA ARG A 195 -4.27 -11.45 2.81
C ARG A 195 -5.02 -11.63 4.13
N ILE A 196 -4.40 -11.27 5.26
CA ILE A 196 -5.03 -11.36 6.59
C ILE A 196 -6.28 -10.47 6.65
N PHE A 197 -6.18 -9.23 6.17
CA PHE A 197 -7.31 -8.30 6.14
C PHE A 197 -8.47 -8.80 5.25
N LYS A 198 -8.15 -9.49 4.14
CA LYS A 198 -9.15 -10.13 3.26
C LYS A 198 -9.88 -11.29 3.94
N THR A 199 -9.22 -12.01 4.85
CA THR A 199 -9.77 -13.23 5.46
C THR A 199 -10.63 -12.98 6.68
N PHE A 200 -10.58 -11.80 7.30
CA PHE A 200 -11.43 -11.48 8.45
C PHE A 200 -12.92 -11.60 8.12
N GLN A 201 -13.59 -12.54 8.79
CA GLN A 201 -15.05 -12.68 8.77
C GLN A 201 -15.68 -11.93 9.96
N SER A 202 -15.06 -12.03 11.15
CA SER A 202 -15.48 -11.26 12.33
C SER A 202 -15.46 -9.75 12.11
N SER A 203 -16.65 -9.13 12.23
CA SER A 203 -16.75 -7.67 12.24
C SER A 203 -16.05 -7.02 13.44
N ALA A 204 -15.90 -7.75 14.55
CA ALA A 204 -15.24 -7.26 15.76
C ALA A 204 -13.71 -7.22 15.57
N VAL A 205 -13.10 -8.33 15.12
CA VAL A 205 -11.67 -8.40 14.80
C VAL A 205 -11.33 -7.39 13.72
N LYS A 206 -12.14 -7.28 12.65
CA LYS A 206 -11.94 -6.28 11.60
C LYS A 206 -11.91 -4.85 12.15
N LYS A 207 -12.78 -4.50 13.11
CA LYS A 207 -12.78 -3.18 13.76
C LYS A 207 -11.52 -2.95 14.60
N MET A 208 -11.07 -3.95 15.35
CA MET A 208 -9.84 -3.86 16.16
C MET A 208 -8.60 -3.74 15.28
N ALA A 209 -8.47 -4.59 14.25
CA ALA A 209 -7.42 -4.51 13.23
C ALA A 209 -7.39 -3.13 12.55
N SER A 210 -8.56 -2.62 12.16
CA SER A 210 -8.66 -1.29 11.57
C SER A 210 -8.26 -0.18 12.54
N LYS A 211 -8.55 -0.34 13.83
CA LYS A 211 -8.13 0.62 14.87
C LYS A 211 -6.61 0.61 15.02
N ALA A 212 -5.97 -0.56 15.04
CA ALA A 212 -4.51 -0.67 15.09
C ALA A 212 -3.84 0.05 13.90
N VAL A 213 -4.41 -0.06 12.70
CA VAL A 213 -3.93 0.71 11.53
C VAL A 213 -4.09 2.22 11.72
N LEU A 214 -5.21 2.67 12.29
CA LEU A 214 -5.41 4.09 12.60
C LEU A 214 -4.39 4.60 13.63
N ASP A 215 -4.06 3.78 14.63
CA ASP A 215 -3.07 4.14 15.65
C ASP A 215 -1.67 4.28 15.01
N VAL A 216 -1.31 3.37 14.10
CA VAL A 216 -0.09 3.51 13.27
C VAL A 216 -0.14 4.80 12.45
N TYR A 217 -1.24 5.07 11.73
CA TYR A 217 -1.40 6.29 10.94
C TYR A 217 -1.18 7.56 11.77
N ASN A 218 -1.85 7.67 12.92
CA ASN A 218 -1.76 8.83 13.79
C ASN A 218 -0.34 9.02 14.34
N ASN A 219 0.31 7.93 14.78
CA ASN A 219 1.67 7.99 15.32
C ASN A 219 2.67 8.54 14.28
N PHE A 220 2.59 8.10 13.03
CA PHE A 220 3.50 8.57 12.00
C PHE A 220 3.29 10.05 11.62
N PHE A 221 2.04 10.51 11.53
CA PHE A 221 1.76 11.90 11.17
C PHE A 221 1.95 12.90 12.32
N VAL A 222 1.70 12.51 13.57
CA VAL A 222 2.02 13.32 14.75
C VAL A 222 3.53 13.54 14.83
N LEU A 223 4.32 12.48 14.74
CA LEU A 223 5.79 12.56 14.74
C LEU A 223 6.36 13.35 13.55
N ALA A 224 5.63 13.42 12.44
CA ALA A 224 5.99 14.24 11.29
C ALA A 224 5.78 15.74 11.56
N LYS A 225 4.75 16.11 12.33
CA LYS A 225 4.42 17.51 12.65
C LYS A 225 5.29 18.07 13.79
N GLU A 226 5.53 17.29 14.84
CA GLU A 226 6.26 17.73 16.05
C GLU A 226 7.74 18.04 15.81
N HIS A 227 8.35 17.48 14.76
CA HIS A 227 9.77 17.71 14.46
C HIS A 227 10.03 18.79 13.41
N ASN A 228 9.00 19.43 12.87
CA ASN A 228 9.17 20.64 12.05
C ASN A 228 9.50 21.88 12.91
N SER A 229 9.59 21.74 14.24
CA SER A 229 9.81 22.84 15.20
C SER A 229 11.19 22.86 15.89
N PHE A 230 12.22 22.18 15.36
CA PHE A 230 13.56 22.22 15.95
C PHE A 230 14.62 22.80 15.00
N GLU A 231 15.43 23.68 15.57
CA GLU A 231 16.49 24.46 14.94
C GLU A 231 17.51 23.64 14.12
N PRO A 232 18.17 24.27 13.14
CA PRO A 232 18.96 23.57 12.14
C PRO A 232 20.34 23.16 12.68
N ASP A 233 20.48 21.90 13.10
CA ASP A 233 21.78 21.22 13.14
C ASP A 233 21.96 20.33 11.88
N VAL A 234 22.99 20.63 11.08
CA VAL A 234 22.89 20.58 9.60
C VAL A 234 23.20 19.20 8.97
N CYS A 235 23.61 18.19 9.75
CA CYS A 235 24.00 16.89 9.19
C CYS A 235 23.18 15.68 9.71
N GLN A 236 23.00 15.53 11.02
CA GLN A 236 22.23 14.40 11.57
C GLN A 236 20.72 14.56 11.32
N ASN A 237 20.21 15.79 11.35
CA ASN A 237 18.79 16.05 11.11
C ASN A 237 18.36 15.71 9.67
N LYS A 238 19.26 15.77 8.68
CA LYS A 238 18.96 15.43 7.28
C LYS A 238 18.78 13.93 7.06
N LEU A 239 19.60 13.10 7.69
CA LEU A 239 19.48 11.63 7.55
C LEU A 239 18.25 11.11 8.28
N VAL A 240 17.98 11.64 9.48
CA VAL A 240 16.79 11.32 10.28
C VAL A 240 15.51 11.80 9.57
N SER A 241 15.52 12.99 8.98
CA SER A 241 14.37 13.49 8.21
C SER A 241 14.13 12.68 6.94
N LYS A 242 15.17 12.29 6.19
CA LYS A 242 15.04 11.41 5.01
C LYS A 242 14.48 10.04 5.37
N SER A 243 14.97 9.43 6.45
CA SER A 243 14.45 8.15 6.97
C SER A 243 12.98 8.26 7.38
N ARG A 244 12.58 9.36 8.04
CA ARG A 244 11.20 9.61 8.42
C ARG A 244 10.28 9.81 7.21
N GLN A 245 10.72 10.60 6.23
CA GLN A 245 9.98 10.83 4.98
C GLN A 245 9.72 9.51 4.23
N MET A 246 10.72 8.64 4.16
CA MET A 246 10.57 7.30 3.57
C MET A 246 9.55 6.45 4.32
N LYS A 247 9.52 6.49 5.66
CA LYS A 247 8.50 5.78 6.43
C LYS A 247 7.08 6.29 6.17
N ILE A 248 6.89 7.60 5.99
CA ILE A 248 5.59 8.20 5.62
C ILE A 248 5.18 7.73 4.21
N LEU A 249 6.10 7.70 3.25
CA LEU A 249 5.85 7.17 1.91
C LEU A 249 5.42 5.70 1.95
N HIS A 250 6.12 4.89 2.75
CA HIS A 250 5.77 3.47 2.92
C HIS A 250 4.41 3.31 3.60
N LEU A 251 4.08 4.14 4.60
CA LEU A 251 2.77 4.15 5.23
C LEU A 251 1.65 4.49 4.23
N LEU A 252 1.83 5.52 3.40
CA LEU A 252 0.82 5.86 2.38
C LEU A 252 0.65 4.73 1.36
N SER A 253 1.74 4.06 0.98
CA SER A 253 1.71 2.90 0.09
C SER A 253 1.01 1.70 0.75
N PHE A 254 1.24 1.49 2.05
CA PHE A 254 0.52 0.53 2.86
C PHE A 254 -0.98 0.85 2.91
N LEU A 255 -1.36 2.08 3.25
CA LEU A 255 -2.76 2.48 3.32
C LEU A 255 -3.49 2.27 1.99
N LYS A 256 -2.89 2.67 0.87
CA LYS A 256 -3.44 2.43 -0.46
C LYS A 256 -3.85 0.97 -0.65
N GLN A 257 -3.02 0.02 -0.19
CA GLN A 257 -3.28 -1.41 -0.35
C GLN A 257 -4.40 -1.91 0.56
N ILE A 258 -4.48 -1.41 1.80
CA ILE A 258 -5.33 -2.02 2.82
C ILE A 258 -6.68 -1.31 3.05
N VAL A 259 -6.83 -0.06 2.60
CA VAL A 259 -8.08 0.73 2.67
C VAL A 259 -9.34 -0.04 2.25
N PRO A 260 -9.34 -0.85 1.17
CA PRO A 260 -10.52 -1.62 0.76
C PRO A 260 -11.04 -2.58 1.86
N TYR A 261 -10.16 -3.00 2.76
CA TYR A 261 -10.45 -3.98 3.81
C TYR A 261 -10.62 -3.36 5.20
N LEU A 262 -10.45 -2.06 5.34
CA LEU A 262 -10.69 -1.37 6.61
C LEU A 262 -12.19 -1.29 6.94
N SER A 263 -12.48 -1.08 8.21
CA SER A 263 -13.83 -0.71 8.64
C SER A 263 -14.19 0.69 8.12
N ARG A 264 -15.47 0.87 7.75
CA ARG A 264 -15.99 2.14 7.21
C ARG A 264 -15.68 3.35 8.10
N ARG A 265 -15.78 3.18 9.42
CA ARG A 265 -15.50 4.23 10.41
C ARG A 265 -14.05 4.70 10.34
N ILE A 266 -13.11 3.78 10.12
CA ILE A 266 -11.69 4.12 10.05
C ILE A 266 -11.36 4.77 8.71
N ASN A 267 -11.89 4.26 7.59
CA ASN A 267 -11.77 4.94 6.29
C ASN A 267 -12.27 6.38 6.35
N ALA A 268 -13.41 6.64 6.98
CA ALA A 268 -13.94 7.99 7.17
C ALA A 268 -12.97 8.91 7.95
N LYS A 269 -12.33 8.38 9.01
CA LYS A 269 -11.36 9.15 9.81
C LYS A 269 -10.08 9.47 9.02
N ILE A 270 -9.56 8.48 8.29
CA ILE A 270 -8.37 8.68 7.45
C ILE A 270 -8.71 9.68 6.34
N LEU A 271 -9.87 9.56 5.68
CA LEU A 271 -10.31 10.51 4.66
C LEU A 271 -10.40 11.93 5.22
N ALA A 272 -11.00 12.13 6.40
CA ALA A 272 -11.15 13.44 7.03
C ALA A 272 -9.83 14.11 7.43
N ASP A 273 -8.69 13.41 7.34
CA ASP A 273 -7.37 13.94 7.66
C ASP A 273 -6.43 13.96 6.44
N VAL A 274 -6.43 12.91 5.60
CA VAL A 274 -5.38 12.71 4.59
C VAL A 274 -5.32 13.81 3.53
N TYR A 275 -6.46 14.38 3.12
CA TYR A 275 -6.48 15.48 2.14
C TYR A 275 -5.81 16.76 2.67
N LYS A 276 -5.76 16.94 4.00
CA LYS A 276 -5.15 18.13 4.62
C LYS A 276 -3.64 18.18 4.45
N HIS A 277 -3.03 17.05 4.10
CA HIS A 277 -1.59 16.97 3.80
C HIS A 277 -1.29 17.21 2.32
N LEU A 278 -2.30 17.47 1.48
CA LEU A 278 -2.13 17.87 0.09
C LEU A 278 -1.84 19.38 0.04
N ASP A 279 -0.60 19.74 -0.26
CA ASP A 279 -0.18 21.12 -0.58
C ASP A 279 -0.62 21.48 -2.02
N CYS A 280 -0.79 22.77 -2.34
CA CYS A 280 -1.06 23.22 -3.70
C CYS A 280 0.16 23.10 -4.63
N HIS A 281 1.36 22.99 -4.06
CA HIS A 281 2.60 22.71 -4.77
C HIS A 281 2.96 21.22 -4.74
N PHE A 282 3.56 20.73 -5.82
CA PHE A 282 4.06 19.37 -5.86
C PHE A 282 5.12 19.11 -4.78
N THR A 283 4.93 18.02 -4.05
CA THR A 283 5.85 17.45 -3.07
C THR A 283 6.07 15.97 -3.35
N PHE A 284 7.12 15.39 -2.78
CA PHE A 284 7.40 13.96 -2.89
C PHE A 284 6.26 13.07 -2.34
N LEU A 285 5.40 13.58 -1.46
CA LEU A 285 4.23 12.85 -0.94
C LEU A 285 2.99 12.97 -1.83
N THR A 286 2.92 13.95 -2.73
CA THR A 286 1.70 14.34 -3.44
C THR A 286 1.06 13.16 -4.17
N ARG A 287 1.83 12.40 -4.96
CA ARG A 287 1.31 11.24 -5.70
C ARG A 287 0.77 10.14 -4.79
N HIS A 288 1.42 9.90 -3.65
CA HIS A 288 0.98 8.88 -2.69
C HIS A 288 -0.29 9.31 -1.97
N ILE A 289 -0.40 10.58 -1.56
CA ILE A 289 -1.61 11.15 -0.96
C ILE A 289 -2.78 11.03 -1.94
N LEU A 290 -2.60 11.45 -3.20
CA LEU A 290 -3.65 11.34 -4.23
C LEU A 290 -4.05 9.88 -4.47
N SER A 291 -3.09 8.95 -4.48
CA SER A 291 -3.40 7.53 -4.64
C SER A 291 -4.19 6.96 -3.47
N VAL A 292 -3.93 7.39 -2.22
CA VAL A 292 -4.70 6.98 -1.05
C VAL A 292 -6.10 7.62 -1.08
N LEU A 293 -6.19 8.91 -1.43
CA LEU A 293 -7.46 9.61 -1.61
C LEU A 293 -8.34 8.93 -2.64
N LYS A 294 -7.78 8.54 -3.79
CA LYS A 294 -8.52 7.81 -4.83
C LYS A 294 -9.16 6.53 -4.29
N VAL A 295 -8.37 5.67 -3.64
CA VAL A 295 -8.88 4.40 -3.08
C VAL A 295 -9.88 4.66 -1.96
N LEU A 296 -9.67 5.68 -1.12
CA LEU A 296 -10.65 6.08 -0.10
C LEU A 296 -11.95 6.58 -0.72
N VAL A 297 -11.90 7.40 -1.76
CA VAL A 297 -13.08 7.87 -2.50
C VAL A 297 -13.82 6.69 -3.09
N GLU A 298 -13.12 5.74 -3.73
CA GLU A 298 -13.69 4.53 -4.32
C GLU A 298 -14.42 3.65 -3.29
N HIS A 299 -13.83 3.43 -2.11
CA HIS A 299 -14.37 2.52 -1.09
C HIS A 299 -15.20 3.18 0.02
N SER A 300 -15.32 4.51 0.03
CA SER A 300 -16.19 5.21 0.97
C SER A 300 -17.63 5.25 0.48
N LYS A 301 -18.58 5.23 1.43
CA LYS A 301 -19.98 5.51 1.10
C LYS A 301 -20.19 7.00 0.87
N VAL A 302 -21.20 7.35 0.09
CA VAL A 302 -21.45 8.75 -0.28
C VAL A 302 -21.70 9.62 0.96
N GLU A 303 -22.38 9.13 1.99
CA GLU A 303 -22.66 9.94 3.20
C GLU A 303 -21.39 10.45 3.89
N VAL A 304 -20.31 9.66 3.85
CA VAL A 304 -18.99 10.05 4.38
C VAL A 304 -18.32 11.09 3.48
N LEU A 305 -18.46 10.93 2.16
CA LEU A 305 -17.88 11.85 1.18
C LEU A 305 -18.56 13.23 1.27
N LEU A 306 -19.88 13.26 1.47
CA LEU A 306 -20.66 14.49 1.61
C LEU A 306 -20.17 15.36 2.77
N GLN A 307 -19.80 14.75 3.90
CA GLN A 307 -19.27 15.49 5.05
C GLN A 307 -17.93 16.17 4.77
N GLN A 308 -17.16 15.69 3.80
CA GLN A 308 -15.83 16.20 3.48
C GLN A 308 -15.75 16.87 2.09
N SER A 309 -16.88 16.97 1.37
CA SER A 309 -16.92 17.30 -0.05
C SER A 309 -16.30 18.65 -0.37
N GLN A 310 -16.75 19.71 0.30
CA GLN A 310 -16.24 21.07 0.10
C GLN A 310 -14.73 21.15 0.35
N ASN A 311 -14.25 20.52 1.42
CA ASN A 311 -12.83 20.57 1.77
C ASN A 311 -11.96 19.81 0.76
N ILE A 312 -12.39 18.62 0.35
CA ILE A 312 -11.67 17.80 -0.64
C ILE A 312 -11.65 18.53 -1.98
N ILE A 313 -12.79 19.03 -2.44
CA ILE A 313 -12.92 19.78 -3.70
C ILE A 313 -12.01 21.02 -3.67
N PHE A 314 -12.06 21.79 -2.58
CA PHE A 314 -11.22 22.98 -2.42
C PHE A 314 -9.73 22.66 -2.48
N SER A 315 -9.27 21.61 -1.78
CA SER A 315 -7.87 21.18 -1.81
C SER A 315 -7.41 20.75 -3.22
N LEU A 316 -8.24 20.00 -3.95
CA LEU A 316 -7.92 19.55 -5.32
C LEU A 316 -7.92 20.73 -6.31
N ILE A 317 -8.89 21.63 -6.22
CA ILE A 317 -8.95 22.86 -7.05
C ILE A 317 -7.75 23.77 -6.79
N SER A 318 -7.37 23.93 -5.52
CA SER A 318 -6.20 24.72 -5.13
C SER A 318 -4.93 24.19 -5.77
N TYR A 319 -4.79 22.86 -5.89
CA TYR A 319 -3.67 22.23 -6.59
C TYR A 319 -3.67 22.55 -8.10
N LEU A 320 -4.83 22.44 -8.76
CA LEU A 320 -4.96 22.72 -10.20
C LEU A 320 -4.71 24.19 -10.54
N SER A 321 -5.04 25.11 -9.63
CA SER A 321 -4.88 26.55 -9.82
C SER A 321 -3.42 26.97 -10.01
N VAL A 322 -2.48 26.23 -9.40
CA VAL A 322 -1.03 26.44 -9.49
C VAL A 322 -0.41 25.65 -10.65
N GLY A 323 -1.22 24.86 -11.36
CA GLY A 323 -0.80 23.66 -12.06
C GLY A 323 0.33 23.82 -13.10
N LYS A 324 0.55 24.99 -13.72
CA LYS A 324 1.67 25.17 -14.67
C LYS A 324 3.04 24.93 -14.02
N LYS A 325 3.11 25.03 -12.69
CA LYS A 325 4.30 24.75 -11.89
C LYS A 325 4.36 23.28 -11.40
N ASN A 326 3.27 22.53 -11.54
CA ASN A 326 3.16 21.16 -11.06
C ASN A 326 3.39 20.16 -12.21
N PRO A 327 3.87 18.94 -11.92
CA PRO A 327 4.06 17.90 -12.94
C PRO A 327 2.75 17.53 -13.65
N VAL A 328 2.83 17.40 -14.98
CA VAL A 328 1.68 17.11 -15.87
C VAL A 328 0.91 15.86 -15.44
N ASP A 329 1.61 14.78 -15.08
CA ASP A 329 0.99 13.53 -14.63
C ASP A 329 0.20 13.69 -13.33
N THR A 330 0.66 14.60 -12.45
CA THR A 330 0.00 14.84 -11.17
C THR A 330 -1.22 15.74 -11.36
N VAL A 331 -1.14 16.73 -12.25
CA VAL A 331 -2.30 17.53 -12.70
C VAL A 331 -3.38 16.61 -13.29
N ILE A 332 -3.01 15.66 -14.16
CA ILE A 332 -3.92 14.65 -14.72
C ILE A 332 -4.58 13.82 -13.60
N SER A 333 -3.79 13.34 -12.63
CA SER A 333 -4.28 12.55 -11.50
C SER A 333 -5.30 13.34 -10.66
N VAL A 334 -5.03 14.61 -10.37
CA VAL A 334 -5.94 15.48 -9.61
C VAL A 334 -7.23 15.75 -10.39
N SER A 335 -7.15 16.09 -11.68
CA SER A 335 -8.34 16.32 -12.51
C SER A 335 -9.21 15.05 -12.59
N THR A 336 -8.59 13.88 -12.73
CA THR A 336 -9.30 12.59 -12.73
C THR A 336 -10.02 12.36 -11.40
N LEU A 337 -9.30 12.51 -10.28
CA LEU A 337 -9.85 12.31 -8.95
C LEU A 337 -11.02 13.27 -8.66
N LEU A 338 -10.90 14.52 -9.10
CA LEU A 338 -11.96 15.52 -8.94
C LEU A 338 -13.21 15.16 -9.75
N GLY A 339 -13.03 14.66 -10.99
CA GLY A 339 -14.12 14.14 -11.83
C GLY A 339 -14.80 12.91 -11.22
N GLU A 340 -14.02 11.90 -10.82
CA GLU A 340 -14.49 10.68 -10.15
C GLU A 340 -15.25 11.00 -8.86
N PHE A 341 -14.76 11.97 -8.08
CA PHE A 341 -15.41 12.43 -6.86
C PHE A 341 -16.78 13.05 -7.14
N LEU A 342 -16.88 13.96 -8.12
CA LEU A 342 -18.15 14.56 -8.51
C LEU A 342 -19.13 13.54 -9.10
N HIS A 343 -18.68 12.60 -9.92
CA HIS A 343 -19.53 11.52 -10.44
C HIS A 343 -20.14 10.72 -9.30
N LYS A 344 -19.34 10.39 -8.28
CA LYS A 344 -19.83 9.65 -7.12
C LYS A 344 -20.85 10.45 -6.28
N LEU A 345 -20.77 11.77 -6.29
CA LEU A 345 -21.77 12.65 -5.67
C LEU A 345 -23.04 12.77 -6.53
N HIS A 346 -22.90 12.84 -7.85
CA HIS A 346 -24.03 12.93 -8.79
C HIS A 346 -25.07 11.83 -8.54
N ASP A 347 -24.63 10.58 -8.37
CA ASP A 347 -25.53 9.44 -8.25
C ASP A 347 -26.39 9.44 -6.97
N ALA A 348 -25.93 10.11 -5.92
CA ALA A 348 -26.56 10.07 -4.60
C ALA A 348 -27.15 11.42 -4.14
N GLU A 349 -26.49 12.54 -4.46
CA GLU A 349 -26.90 13.90 -4.06
C GLU A 349 -26.71 14.89 -5.22
N PRO A 350 -27.65 14.93 -6.18
CA PRO A 350 -27.53 15.76 -7.38
C PRO A 350 -27.40 17.26 -7.09
N ILE A 351 -27.97 17.76 -5.99
CA ILE A 351 -27.90 19.18 -5.59
C ILE A 351 -26.46 19.57 -5.26
N ILE A 352 -25.75 18.78 -4.47
CA ILE A 352 -24.37 19.07 -4.08
C ILE A 352 -23.44 18.96 -5.29
N PHE A 353 -23.71 18.02 -6.19
CA PHE A 353 -23.03 17.97 -7.50
C PHE A 353 -23.22 19.28 -8.27
N ILE A 354 -24.47 19.73 -8.45
CA ILE A 354 -24.85 20.96 -9.15
C ILE A 354 -24.13 22.18 -8.54
N GLU A 355 -24.11 22.31 -7.21
CA GLU A 355 -23.51 23.46 -6.51
C GLU A 355 -21.99 23.57 -6.73
N ASN A 356 -21.28 22.43 -6.75
CA ASN A 356 -19.82 22.41 -6.86
C ASN A 356 -19.32 22.36 -8.31
N LEU A 357 -20.17 21.95 -9.25
CA LEU A 357 -19.80 21.74 -10.64
C LEU A 357 -19.14 22.97 -11.31
N PRO A 358 -19.64 24.21 -11.15
CA PRO A 358 -19.07 25.36 -11.83
C PRO A 358 -17.59 25.59 -11.50
N GLN A 359 -17.26 25.53 -10.22
CA GLN A 359 -15.90 25.75 -9.72
C GLN A 359 -14.96 24.64 -10.20
N VAL A 360 -15.44 23.40 -10.22
CA VAL A 360 -14.69 22.24 -10.72
C VAL A 360 -14.44 22.35 -12.22
N VAL A 361 -15.47 22.67 -13.01
CA VAL A 361 -15.35 22.81 -14.46
C VAL A 361 -14.40 23.95 -14.80
N GLU A 362 -14.51 25.11 -14.14
CA GLU A 362 -13.58 26.24 -14.36
C GLU A 362 -12.13 25.82 -14.11
N SER A 363 -11.90 25.09 -13.01
CA SER A 363 -10.56 24.62 -12.62
C SER A 363 -9.97 23.63 -13.63
N ILE A 364 -10.76 22.63 -14.05
CA ILE A 364 -10.33 21.63 -15.04
C ILE A 364 -10.18 22.25 -16.43
N ALA A 365 -11.04 23.18 -16.83
CA ALA A 365 -10.91 23.93 -18.08
C ALA A 365 -9.62 24.76 -18.12
N GLY A 366 -9.14 25.23 -16.97
CA GLY A 366 -7.81 25.83 -16.84
C GLY A 366 -6.68 24.92 -17.35
N CYS A 367 -6.81 23.60 -17.17
CA CYS A 367 -5.84 22.60 -17.62
C CYS A 367 -5.81 22.39 -19.14
N LEU A 368 -6.80 22.87 -19.89
CA LEU A 368 -6.81 22.79 -21.36
C LEU A 368 -5.67 23.58 -22.02
N LYS A 369 -5.12 24.57 -21.29
CA LYS A 369 -4.06 25.49 -21.75
C LYS A 369 -2.63 25.04 -21.37
N TYR A 370 -2.47 23.78 -20.96
CA TYR A 370 -1.22 23.26 -20.40
C TYR A 370 -0.43 22.50 -21.46
N ASP A 371 -0.15 21.23 -21.20
CA ASP A 371 0.46 20.28 -22.12
C ASP A 371 -0.62 19.55 -22.92
N VAL A 372 -0.26 19.03 -24.09
CA VAL A 372 -1.16 18.28 -24.97
C VAL A 372 -1.81 17.11 -24.22
N ASN A 373 -1.07 16.39 -23.36
CA ASN A 373 -1.61 15.26 -22.62
C ASN A 373 -2.57 15.70 -21.52
N ALA A 374 -2.20 16.71 -20.74
CA ALA A 374 -3.10 17.29 -19.72
C ALA A 374 -4.38 17.86 -20.35
N SER A 375 -4.26 18.51 -21.51
CA SER A 375 -5.38 19.10 -22.24
C SER A 375 -6.36 18.03 -22.73
N LYS A 376 -5.85 16.98 -23.38
CA LYS A 376 -6.68 15.84 -23.82
C LYS A 376 -7.40 15.18 -22.65
N HIS A 377 -6.70 14.96 -21.53
CA HIS A 377 -7.29 14.33 -20.36
C HIS A 377 -8.33 15.23 -19.68
N ALA A 378 -8.04 16.51 -19.53
CA ALA A 378 -8.99 17.49 -19.00
C ALA A 378 -10.25 17.57 -19.87
N ALA A 379 -10.11 17.55 -21.19
CA ALA A 379 -11.25 17.52 -22.11
C ALA A 379 -12.13 16.26 -21.91
N SER A 380 -11.51 15.08 -21.74
CA SER A 380 -12.24 13.85 -21.44
C SER A 380 -13.04 13.96 -20.13
N VAL A 381 -12.39 14.40 -19.05
CA VAL A 381 -13.06 14.54 -17.74
C VAL A 381 -14.21 15.56 -17.81
N LEU A 382 -14.02 16.67 -18.53
CA LEU A 382 -15.07 17.66 -18.75
C LEU A 382 -16.24 17.08 -19.55
N GLN A 383 -15.96 16.32 -20.60
CA GLN A 383 -16.99 15.66 -21.40
C GLN A 383 -17.82 14.70 -20.55
N ASP A 384 -17.18 13.92 -19.69
CA ASP A 384 -17.86 13.01 -18.76
C ASP A 384 -18.76 13.79 -17.79
N LEU A 385 -18.27 14.89 -17.21
CA LEU A 385 -19.06 15.75 -16.31
C LEU A 385 -20.24 16.42 -17.03
N PHE A 386 -20.07 16.84 -18.28
CA PHE A 386 -21.16 17.41 -19.08
C PHE A 386 -22.21 16.34 -19.44
N ASN A 387 -21.81 15.09 -19.66
CA ASN A 387 -22.76 14.01 -19.88
C ASN A 387 -23.64 13.76 -18.63
N CYS A 388 -23.10 13.92 -17.42
CA CYS A 388 -23.91 13.87 -16.19
C CYS A 388 -24.97 14.99 -16.13
N LEU A 389 -24.68 16.18 -16.65
CA LEU A 389 -25.66 17.27 -16.71
C LEU A 389 -26.83 16.99 -17.65
N LEU A 390 -26.66 16.07 -18.59
CA LEU A 390 -27.73 15.64 -19.50
C LEU A 390 -28.65 14.58 -18.86
N ASP A 391 -28.36 14.12 -17.63
CA ASP A 391 -29.29 13.28 -16.86
C ASP A 391 -30.58 14.06 -16.57
N GLN A 392 -31.71 13.50 -17.01
CA GLN A 392 -33.03 14.08 -16.87
C GLN A 392 -33.36 14.47 -15.41
N ARG A 393 -32.84 13.73 -14.43
CA ARG A 393 -33.03 14.02 -12.99
C ARG A 393 -32.35 15.33 -12.60
N VAL A 394 -31.11 15.53 -13.05
CA VAL A 394 -30.32 16.74 -12.77
C VAL A 394 -30.98 17.95 -13.41
N VAL A 395 -31.46 17.82 -14.66
CA VAL A 395 -32.16 18.89 -15.38
C VAL A 395 -33.44 19.32 -14.65
N GLN A 396 -34.23 18.36 -14.15
CA GLN A 396 -35.46 18.66 -13.41
C GLN A 396 -35.18 19.36 -12.08
N ILE A 397 -34.20 18.88 -11.31
CA ILE A 397 -33.79 19.48 -10.03
C ILE A 397 -33.28 20.90 -10.27
N ALA A 398 -32.38 21.07 -11.24
CA ALA A 398 -31.80 22.36 -11.61
C ALA A 398 -32.88 23.40 -12.01
N ALA A 399 -33.89 22.97 -12.77
CA ALA A 399 -35.02 23.82 -13.17
C ALA A 399 -35.92 24.19 -11.98
N SER A 400 -36.16 23.27 -11.05
CA SER A 400 -37.04 23.49 -9.89
C SER A 400 -36.44 24.40 -8.82
N HIS A 401 -35.11 24.38 -8.65
CA HIS A 401 -34.44 25.15 -7.61
C HIS A 401 -33.94 26.52 -8.10
N SER A 402 -34.13 26.89 -9.37
CA SER A 402 -33.49 28.07 -10.01
C SER A 402 -31.95 28.08 -9.90
N VAL A 403 -31.34 26.92 -9.61
CA VAL A 403 -29.90 26.79 -9.32
C VAL A 403 -29.04 26.73 -10.59
N PHE A 404 -29.63 26.67 -11.80
CA PHE A 404 -28.86 26.80 -13.03
C PHE A 404 -29.43 27.84 -13.99
N PRO A 405 -28.64 28.85 -14.38
CA PRO A 405 -28.94 29.63 -15.55
C PRO A 405 -28.27 28.95 -16.76
N LEU A 406 -29.05 28.71 -17.81
CA LEU A 406 -28.55 28.41 -19.17
C LEU A 406 -27.34 29.28 -19.56
N SER A 407 -27.21 30.49 -19.01
CA SER A 407 -26.05 31.38 -19.19
C SER A 407 -24.73 30.79 -18.72
N MET A 408 -24.68 29.95 -17.69
CA MET A 408 -23.44 29.33 -17.21
C MET A 408 -23.04 28.16 -18.11
N PHE A 409 -23.99 27.32 -18.53
CA PHE A 409 -23.75 26.29 -19.55
C PHE A 409 -23.23 26.91 -20.85
N TRP A 410 -23.84 28.02 -21.30
CA TRP A 410 -23.37 28.79 -22.45
C TRP A 410 -21.99 29.45 -22.22
N LYS A 411 -21.71 30.01 -21.04
CA LYS A 411 -20.37 30.55 -20.71
C LYS A 411 -19.31 29.44 -20.66
N LEU A 412 -19.64 28.26 -20.15
CA LEU A 412 -18.75 27.11 -20.05
C LEU A 412 -18.45 26.49 -21.43
N LEU A 413 -19.48 26.32 -22.27
CA LEU A 413 -19.32 25.96 -23.68
C LEU A 413 -18.46 26.99 -24.40
N HIS A 414 -18.74 28.28 -24.23
CA HIS A 414 -17.97 29.35 -24.84
C HIS A 414 -16.50 29.34 -24.36
N CYS A 415 -16.23 29.07 -23.08
CA CYS A 415 -14.87 28.98 -22.56
C CYS A 415 -14.11 27.75 -23.10
N CYS A 416 -14.78 26.61 -23.30
CA CYS A 416 -14.18 25.42 -23.91
C CYS A 416 -13.91 25.63 -25.42
N PHE A 417 -14.87 26.20 -26.15
CA PHE A 417 -14.76 26.44 -27.60
C PHE A 417 -13.79 27.58 -27.94
N SER A 418 -13.79 28.70 -27.21
CA SER A 418 -12.82 29.80 -27.45
C SER A 418 -11.37 29.37 -27.18
N ASN A 419 -11.13 28.41 -26.29
CA ASN A 419 -9.78 27.93 -25.99
C ASN A 419 -9.32 26.81 -26.96
N SER A 420 -10.23 25.99 -27.50
CA SER A 420 -9.92 25.00 -28.54
C SER A 420 -9.53 25.65 -29.88
N VAL A 421 -10.22 26.73 -30.27
CA VAL A 421 -9.96 27.46 -31.53
C VAL A 421 -8.60 28.16 -31.52
N ASN A 422 -8.13 28.66 -30.38
CA ASN A 422 -6.83 29.33 -30.30
C ASN A 422 -5.63 28.39 -30.45
N HIS A 423 -5.77 27.08 -30.13
CA HIS A 423 -4.71 26.10 -30.36
C HIS A 423 -4.67 25.54 -31.78
N HIS A 424 -5.81 25.56 -32.50
CA HIS A 424 -5.85 25.15 -33.91
C HIS A 424 -5.33 26.21 -34.88
N ILE A 425 -5.18 27.46 -34.43
CA ILE A 425 -4.67 28.58 -35.25
C ILE A 425 -3.18 28.87 -34.97
N SER A 426 -2.58 28.26 -33.92
CA SER A 426 -1.16 28.44 -33.56
C SER A 426 -0.29 27.19 -33.80
N SER A 427 -0.77 26.23 -34.57
CA SER A 427 -0.03 25.09 -35.15
C SER A 427 0.12 25.33 -36.64
#